data_AF-A0A2A6PUW9-F1
#
_entry.id   AF-A0A2A6PUW9-F1
#
_cell.length_a   1.000
_cell.length_b   1.000
_cell.length_c   1.000
_cell.angle_alpha   90.00
_cell.angle_beta   90.00
_cell.angle_gamma   90.00
#
_symmetry.space_group_name_H-M   'P 1'
#
loop_
_entity.id
_entity.type
_entity.pdbx_description
1 polymer ?
#
loop_
_entity_poly.entity_id
_entity_poly.type
_entity_poly.pdbx_seq_one_letter_code
_entity_poly.pdbx_strand_id
1 'polypeptide(L)'
;MIEQLKLLLRLKELKEDRALRAVNTKRIEVSSALAELDRAKGHVSESKRTLPEREDAIYEPIIGRIIDHDEIEETKGRLWQLENQHARLVDASDRAAHVHARLERQLKDAVIVHRQSMKERDKYSILTGTIGDELRGEATYREEIEIEDVFSSRSRRT
;
A
#
# COMPACT_ATOMS: atom_id res chain seq x y z
N MET A 1 10.90 5.34 36.58
CA MET A 1 11.36 4.59 35.40
C MET A 1 10.23 3.83 34.69
N ILE A 2 9.38 3.06 35.37
CA ILE A 2 8.30 2.32 34.71
C ILE A 2 7.33 3.21 33.90
N GLU A 3 6.99 4.40 34.40
CA GLU A 3 6.14 5.36 33.67
C GLU A 3 6.78 5.87 32.37
N GLN A 4 8.11 6.03 32.34
CA GLN A 4 8.83 6.40 31.12
C GLN A 4 8.80 5.26 30.10
N LEU A 5 8.89 4.01 30.54
CA LEU A 5 8.77 2.84 29.66
C LEU A 5 7.36 2.65 29.11
N LYS A 6 6.32 2.87 29.94
CA LYS A 6 4.92 2.90 29.48
C LYS A 6 4.70 3.99 28.42
N LEU A 7 5.25 5.19 28.64
CA LEU A 7 5.19 6.27 27.65
C LEU A 7 5.88 5.89 26.33
N LEU A 8 7.07 5.27 26.42
CA LEU A 8 7.79 4.80 25.24
C LEU A 8 7.02 3.71 24.50
N LEU A 9 6.46 2.73 25.21
CA LEU A 9 5.60 1.70 24.63
C LEU A 9 4.42 2.34 23.89
N ARG A 10 3.74 3.31 24.52
CA ARG A 10 2.63 4.05 23.90
C ARG A 10 3.05 4.77 22.62
N LEU A 11 4.24 5.36 22.61
CA LEU A 11 4.80 5.99 21.42
C LEU A 11 5.11 4.96 20.32
N LYS A 12 5.55 3.75 20.67
CA LYS A 12 5.80 2.67 19.71
C LYS A 12 4.49 2.10 19.14
N GLU A 13 3.44 1.95 19.94
CA GLU A 13 2.09 1.59 19.47
C GLU A 13 1.59 2.61 18.44
N LEU A 14 1.69 3.91 18.75
CA LEU A 14 1.27 4.97 17.82
C LEU A 14 2.05 4.96 16.50
N LYS A 15 3.34 4.58 16.53
CA LYS A 15 4.15 4.43 15.31
C LYS A 15 3.71 3.23 14.49
N GLU A 16 3.42 2.10 15.15
CA GLU A 16 2.93 0.89 14.49
C GLU A 16 1.56 1.12 13.85
N ASP A 17 0.62 1.76 14.56
CA ASP A 17 -0.68 2.15 14.03
C ASP A 17 -0.57 3.04 12.78
N ARG A 18 0.34 4.03 12.81
CA ARG A 18 0.58 4.90 11.65
C ARG A 18 1.14 4.11 10.47
N ALA A 19 2.08 3.20 10.72
CA ALA A 19 2.64 2.35 9.67
C ALA A 19 1.57 1.40 9.09
N LEU A 20 0.69 0.84 9.93
CA LEU A 20 -0.42 0.00 9.48
C LEU A 20 -1.41 0.78 8.60
N ARG A 21 -1.76 2.02 8.99
CA ARG A 21 -2.60 2.90 8.18
C ARG A 21 -1.95 3.20 6.82
N ALA A 22 -0.64 3.41 6.79
CA ALA A 22 0.09 3.62 5.54
C ALA A 22 0.02 2.38 4.62
N VAL A 23 0.18 1.16 5.18
CA VAL A 23 0.02 -0.09 4.42
C VAL A 23 -1.39 -0.21 3.85
N ASN A 24 -2.43 0.04 4.65
CA ASN A 24 -3.81 -0.05 4.19
C ASN A 24 -4.12 0.97 3.09
N THR A 25 -3.64 2.20 3.25
CA THR A 25 -3.76 3.24 2.22
C THR A 25 -3.10 2.79 0.91
N LYS A 26 -1.88 2.26 0.97
CA LYS A 26 -1.16 1.77 -0.20
C LYS A 26 -1.83 0.57 -0.86
N ARG A 27 -2.46 -0.33 -0.09
CA ARG A 27 -3.25 -1.44 -0.65
C ARG A 27 -4.43 -0.93 -1.48
N ILE A 28 -5.14 0.07 -0.99
CA ILE A 28 -6.25 0.70 -1.72
C ILE A 28 -5.72 1.33 -3.00
N GLU A 29 -4.64 2.11 -2.94
CA GLU A 29 -4.02 2.73 -4.11
C GLU A 29 -3.58 1.70 -5.16
N VAL A 30 -2.95 0.60 -4.75
CA VAL A 30 -2.55 -0.50 -5.66
C VAL A 30 -3.78 -1.14 -6.32
N SER A 31 -4.82 -1.44 -5.55
CA SER A 31 -6.05 -2.02 -6.10
C SER A 31 -6.74 -1.10 -7.13
N SER A 32 -6.77 0.21 -6.85
CA SER A 32 -7.29 1.20 -7.78
C SER A 32 -6.44 1.30 -9.05
N ALA A 33 -5.11 1.29 -8.92
CA ALA A 33 -4.20 1.35 -10.06
C ALA A 33 -4.27 0.08 -10.93
N LEU A 34 -4.49 -1.09 -10.32
CA LEU A 34 -4.71 -2.33 -11.05
C LEU A 34 -6.01 -2.26 -11.87
N ALA A 35 -7.10 -1.77 -11.27
CA ALA A 35 -8.37 -1.59 -11.97
C ALA A 35 -8.28 -0.58 -13.13
N GLU A 36 -7.47 0.47 -12.99
CA GLU A 36 -7.17 1.41 -14.10
C GLU A 36 -6.34 0.75 -15.19
N LEU A 37 -5.33 -0.04 -14.83
CA LEU A 37 -4.50 -0.79 -15.78
C LEU A 37 -5.35 -1.78 -16.59
N ASP A 38 -6.23 -2.53 -15.93
CA ASP A 38 -7.10 -3.49 -16.59
C ASP A 38 -8.08 -2.80 -17.55
N ARG A 39 -8.65 -1.65 -17.15
CA ARG A 39 -9.46 -0.82 -18.05
C ARG A 39 -8.68 -0.32 -19.26
N ALA A 40 -7.48 0.21 -19.06
CA ALA A 40 -6.64 0.70 -20.15
C ALA A 40 -6.27 -0.42 -21.13
N LYS A 41 -5.91 -1.61 -20.62
CA LYS A 41 -5.68 -2.81 -21.44
C LYS A 41 -6.93 -3.24 -22.19
N GLY A 42 -8.11 -3.16 -21.55
CA GLY A 42 -9.40 -3.42 -22.19
C GLY A 42 -9.62 -2.51 -23.40
N HIS A 43 -9.40 -1.20 -23.25
CA HIS A 43 -9.52 -0.24 -24.36
C HIS A 43 -8.52 -0.50 -25.49
N VAL A 44 -7.26 -0.84 -25.17
CA VAL A 44 -6.27 -1.21 -26.20
C VAL A 44 -6.71 -2.48 -26.94
N SER A 45 -7.18 -3.50 -26.23
CA SER A 45 -7.65 -4.75 -26.82
C SER A 45 -8.87 -4.53 -27.72
N GLU A 46 -9.84 -3.74 -27.27
CA GLU A 46 -11.02 -3.38 -28.06
C GLU A 46 -10.66 -2.56 -29.29
N SER A 47 -9.81 -1.55 -29.12
CA SER A 47 -9.32 -0.73 -30.23
C SER A 47 -8.56 -1.58 -31.25
N LYS A 48 -7.69 -2.49 -30.81
CA LYS A 48 -6.95 -3.39 -31.70
C LYS A 48 -7.88 -4.35 -32.45
N ARG A 49 -8.91 -4.86 -31.79
CA ARG A 49 -9.90 -5.77 -32.40
C ARG A 49 -10.71 -5.08 -33.50
N THR A 50 -11.09 -3.82 -33.27
CA THR A 50 -11.93 -3.04 -34.19
C THR A 50 -11.12 -2.23 -35.20
N LEU A 51 -9.79 -2.19 -35.07
CA LEU A 51 -8.91 -1.40 -35.93
C LEU A 51 -9.06 -1.77 -37.42
N PRO A 52 -9.03 -3.05 -37.82
CA PRO A 52 -9.11 -3.42 -39.23
C PRO A 52 -10.45 -2.99 -39.86
N GLU A 53 -11.58 -3.24 -39.19
CA GLU A 53 -12.90 -2.83 -39.68
C GLU A 53 -13.02 -1.32 -39.86
N ARG A 54 -12.38 -0.54 -38.96
CA ARG A 54 -12.35 0.93 -39.05
C ARG A 54 -11.43 1.43 -40.15
N GLU A 55 -10.31 0.74 -40.40
CA GLU A 55 -9.41 1.02 -41.53
C GLU A 55 -10.11 0.73 -42.85
N ASP A 56 -10.75 -0.43 -42.97
CA ASP A 56 -11.53 -0.82 -44.16
C ASP A 56 -12.63 0.21 -44.45
N ALA A 57 -13.35 0.67 -43.42
CA ALA A 57 -14.36 1.71 -43.56
C ALA A 57 -13.81 3.07 -44.05
N ILE A 58 -12.52 3.37 -43.80
CA ILE A 58 -11.85 4.56 -44.33
C ILE A 58 -11.53 4.38 -45.82
N TYR A 59 -11.14 3.16 -46.25
CA TYR A 59 -10.78 2.87 -47.63
C TYR A 59 -11.97 2.60 -48.57
N GLU A 60 -13.08 2.05 -48.04
CA GLU A 60 -14.28 1.69 -48.81
C GLU A 60 -14.78 2.77 -49.79
N PRO A 61 -14.80 4.07 -49.46
CA PRO A 61 -15.31 5.10 -50.37
C PRO A 61 -14.43 5.33 -51.61
N ILE A 62 -13.14 4.96 -51.55
CA ILE A 62 -12.12 5.31 -52.55
C ILE A 62 -11.61 4.11 -53.36
N ILE A 63 -11.74 2.89 -52.83
CA ILE A 63 -11.29 1.68 -53.52
C ILE A 63 -12.06 1.50 -54.84
N GLY A 64 -11.32 1.26 -55.93
CA GLY A 64 -11.87 0.98 -57.25
C GLY A 64 -12.50 2.18 -57.97
N ARG A 65 -12.30 3.40 -57.45
CA ARG A 65 -12.81 4.64 -58.05
C ARG A 65 -11.68 5.53 -58.57
N ILE A 66 -11.98 6.34 -59.58
CA ILE A 66 -11.10 7.44 -60.00
C ILE A 66 -11.37 8.60 -59.06
N ILE A 67 -10.39 8.89 -58.21
CA ILE A 67 -10.41 9.93 -57.18
C ILE A 67 -9.35 10.98 -57.49
N ASP A 68 -9.55 12.19 -56.99
CA ASP A 68 -8.54 13.24 -57.09
C ASP A 68 -7.45 13.11 -56.01
N HIS A 69 -6.44 13.98 -56.09
CA HIS A 69 -5.35 13.97 -55.13
C HIS A 69 -5.80 14.41 -53.72
N ASP A 70 -6.78 15.30 -53.62
CA ASP A 70 -7.23 15.86 -52.35
C ASP A 70 -7.98 14.79 -51.53
N GLU A 71 -8.79 13.94 -52.17
CA GLU A 71 -9.47 12.80 -51.55
C GLU A 71 -8.48 11.76 -51.00
N ILE A 72 -7.34 11.55 -51.68
CA ILE A 72 -6.26 10.68 -51.21
C ILE A 72 -5.63 11.24 -49.94
N GLU A 73 -5.31 12.54 -49.92
CA GLU A 73 -4.71 13.18 -48.75
C GLU A 73 -5.67 13.22 -47.55
N GLU A 74 -6.97 13.43 -47.78
CA GLU A 74 -7.97 13.34 -46.72
C GLU A 74 -8.03 11.93 -46.13
N THR A 75 -8.04 10.89 -46.97
CA THR A 75 -8.06 9.49 -46.53
C THR A 75 -6.83 9.16 -45.68
N LYS A 76 -5.63 9.57 -46.12
CA LYS A 76 -4.40 9.43 -45.34
C LYS A 76 -4.50 10.14 -43.99
N GLY A 77 -5.05 11.35 -43.98
CA GLY A 77 -5.27 12.12 -42.74
C GLY A 77 -6.16 11.39 -41.74
N ARG A 78 -7.26 10.77 -42.22
CA ARG A 78 -8.16 9.96 -41.39
C ARG A 78 -7.47 8.70 -40.84
N LEU A 79 -6.68 8.01 -41.67
CA LEU A 79 -5.92 6.84 -41.24
C LEU A 79 -4.87 7.19 -40.19
N TRP A 80 -4.12 8.28 -40.41
CA TRP A 80 -3.15 8.78 -39.43
C TRP A 80 -3.80 9.17 -38.10
N GLN A 81 -5.00 9.77 -38.14
CA GLN A 81 -5.77 10.04 -36.92
C GLN A 81 -6.17 8.75 -36.20
N LEU A 82 -6.60 7.72 -36.93
CA LEU A 82 -6.97 6.42 -36.37
C LEU A 82 -5.78 5.73 -35.68
N GLU A 83 -4.62 5.69 -36.35
CA GLU A 83 -3.38 5.15 -35.80
C GLU A 83 -2.94 5.91 -34.54
N ASN A 84 -2.99 7.24 -34.57
CA ASN A 84 -2.65 8.07 -33.42
C ASN A 84 -3.59 7.85 -32.24
N GLN A 85 -4.89 7.66 -32.49
CA GLN A 85 -5.83 7.32 -31.42
C GLN A 85 -5.45 5.98 -30.76
N HIS A 86 -5.11 4.97 -31.56
CA HIS A 86 -4.65 3.68 -31.04
C HIS A 86 -3.35 3.81 -30.24
N ALA A 87 -2.35 4.52 -30.79
CA ALA A 87 -1.08 4.78 -30.11
C ALA A 87 -1.27 5.46 -28.75
N ARG A 88 -2.18 6.46 -28.66
CA ARG A 88 -2.51 7.12 -27.39
C ARG A 88 -3.10 6.16 -26.34
N LEU A 89 -3.88 5.17 -26.75
CA LEU A 89 -4.41 4.14 -25.85
C LEU A 89 -3.30 3.22 -25.36
N VAL A 90 -2.38 2.82 -26.24
CA VAL A 90 -1.20 2.02 -25.88
C VAL A 90 -0.35 2.80 -24.86
N ASP A 91 -0.02 4.05 -25.13
CA ASP A 91 0.74 4.89 -24.22
C ASP A 91 0.03 5.06 -22.85
N ALA A 92 -1.31 5.16 -22.86
CA ALA A 92 -2.09 5.25 -21.62
C ALA A 92 -2.01 3.95 -20.80
N SER A 93 -2.09 2.80 -21.45
CA SER A 93 -1.89 1.49 -20.83
C SER A 93 -0.49 1.35 -20.22
N ASP A 94 0.54 1.78 -20.95
CA ASP A 94 1.93 1.72 -20.46
C ASP A 94 2.15 2.64 -19.26
N ARG A 95 1.61 3.87 -19.29
CA ARG A 95 1.63 4.76 -18.13
C ARG A 95 0.91 4.15 -16.92
N ALA A 96 -0.26 3.54 -17.12
CA ALA A 96 -0.99 2.86 -16.04
C ALA A 96 -0.17 1.69 -15.47
N ALA A 97 0.53 0.92 -16.31
CA ALA A 97 1.40 -0.17 -15.88
C ALA A 97 2.57 0.35 -15.02
N HIS A 98 3.21 1.45 -15.44
CA HIS A 98 4.26 2.09 -14.67
C HIS A 98 3.78 2.61 -13.31
N VAL A 99 2.58 3.20 -13.26
CA VAL A 99 1.96 3.65 -12.00
C VAL A 99 1.69 2.48 -11.07
N HIS A 100 1.09 1.40 -11.58
CA HIS A 100 0.84 0.18 -10.80
C HIS A 100 2.15 -0.40 -10.22
N ALA A 101 3.17 -0.60 -11.06
CA ALA A 101 4.46 -1.14 -10.63
C ALA A 101 5.20 -0.23 -9.62
N ARG A 102 5.01 1.09 -9.71
CA ARG A 102 5.52 2.03 -8.70
C ARG A 102 4.79 1.88 -7.37
N LEU A 103 3.47 1.80 -7.37
CA LEU A 103 2.66 1.66 -6.16
C LEU A 103 2.87 0.31 -5.47
N GLU A 104 3.07 -0.77 -6.22
CA GLU A 104 3.42 -2.08 -5.64
C GLU A 104 4.75 -2.04 -4.90
N ARG A 105 5.76 -1.34 -5.43
CA ARG A 105 7.04 -1.14 -4.73
C ARG A 105 6.85 -0.35 -3.44
N GLN A 106 6.08 0.75 -3.49
CA GLN A 106 5.76 1.53 -2.30
C GLN A 106 4.97 0.75 -1.25
N LEU A 107 4.09 -0.16 -1.66
CA LEU A 107 3.39 -1.07 -0.75
C LEU A 107 4.37 -2.02 -0.06
N LYS A 108 5.33 -2.60 -0.79
CA LYS A 108 6.38 -3.45 -0.21
C LYS A 108 7.20 -2.68 0.83
N ASP A 109 7.59 -1.45 0.52
CA ASP A 109 8.33 -0.59 1.44
C ASP A 109 7.52 -0.29 2.70
N ALA A 110 6.23 0.07 2.55
CA ALA A 110 5.33 0.31 3.68
C ALA A 110 5.17 -0.93 4.58
N VAL A 111 5.08 -2.13 3.98
CA VAL A 111 5.02 -3.40 4.73
C VAL A 111 6.30 -3.66 5.51
N ILE A 112 7.47 -3.33 4.95
CA ILE A 112 8.76 -3.44 5.67
C ILE A 112 8.78 -2.51 6.89
N VAL A 113 8.36 -1.25 6.72
CA VAL A 113 8.29 -0.26 7.81
C VAL A 113 7.32 -0.69 8.90
N HIS A 114 6.15 -1.22 8.53
CA HIS A 114 5.17 -1.76 9.50
C HIS A 114 5.76 -2.92 10.30
N ARG A 115 6.40 -3.89 9.63
CA ARG A 115 7.07 -5.01 10.31
C ARG A 115 8.17 -4.55 11.26
N GLN A 116 8.96 -3.55 10.89
CA GLN A 116 9.98 -2.97 11.77
C GLN A 116 9.33 -2.29 12.99
N SER A 117 8.27 -1.51 12.78
CA SER A 117 7.53 -0.84 13.85
C SER A 117 6.89 -1.83 14.82
N MET A 118 6.34 -2.95 14.33
CA MET A 118 5.84 -4.05 15.16
C MET A 118 6.95 -4.63 16.03
N LYS A 119 8.10 -4.99 15.45
CA LYS A 119 9.24 -5.54 16.20
C LYS A 119 9.73 -4.60 17.29
N GLU A 120 9.80 -3.30 16.99
CA GLU A 120 10.15 -2.30 18.00
C GLU A 120 9.11 -2.24 19.11
N ARG A 121 7.83 -2.18 18.79
CA ARG A 121 6.72 -2.17 19.76
C ARG A 121 6.76 -3.41 20.65
N ASP A 122 6.96 -4.60 20.07
CA ASP A 122 7.06 -5.87 20.80
C ASP A 122 8.22 -5.86 21.79
N LYS A 123 9.39 -5.33 21.42
CA LYS A 123 10.55 -5.20 22.33
C LYS A 123 10.21 -4.39 23.58
N TYR A 124 9.53 -3.25 23.41
CA TYR A 124 9.13 -2.41 24.54
C TYR A 124 7.99 -3.03 25.35
N SER A 125 7.09 -3.78 24.70
CA SER A 125 6.03 -4.53 25.38
C SER A 125 6.62 -5.56 26.34
N ILE A 126 7.59 -6.34 25.86
CA ILE A 126 8.31 -7.34 26.68
C ILE A 126 9.04 -6.64 27.82
N LEU A 127 9.84 -5.61 27.53
CA LEU A 127 10.61 -4.89 28.55
C LEU A 127 9.72 -4.29 29.65
N THR A 128 8.59 -3.69 29.27
CA THR A 128 7.65 -3.09 30.21
C THR A 128 6.95 -4.15 31.05
N GLY A 129 6.63 -5.31 30.45
CA GLY A 129 6.09 -6.48 31.16
C GLY A 129 7.07 -7.01 32.21
N THR A 130 8.31 -7.29 31.81
CA THR A 130 9.35 -7.83 32.71
C THR A 130 9.60 -6.91 33.91
N ILE A 131 9.76 -5.60 33.69
CA ILE A 131 9.98 -4.65 34.79
C ILE A 131 8.73 -4.51 35.67
N GLY A 132 7.53 -4.60 35.08
CA GLY A 132 6.28 -4.61 35.84
C GLY A 132 6.13 -5.85 36.73
N ASP A 133 6.61 -7.00 36.27
CA ASP A 133 6.62 -8.24 37.04
C ASP A 133 7.65 -8.19 38.18
N GLU A 134 8.86 -7.69 37.91
CA GLU A 134 9.90 -7.49 38.93
C GLU A 134 9.43 -6.55 40.05
N LEU A 135 8.84 -5.40 39.71
CA LEU A 135 8.33 -4.45 40.71
C LEU A 135 7.18 -5.02 41.54
N ARG A 136 6.32 -5.86 40.94
CA ARG A 136 5.27 -6.56 41.68
C ARG A 136 5.85 -7.61 42.62
N GLY A 137 6.83 -8.38 42.16
CA GLY A 137 7.53 -9.36 42.99
C GLY A 137 8.24 -8.70 44.18
N GLU A 138 8.91 -7.57 43.99
CA GLU A 138 9.52 -6.81 45.08
C GLU A 138 8.49 -6.28 46.08
N ALA A 139 7.33 -5.82 45.61
CA ALA A 139 6.27 -5.33 46.48
C ALA A 139 5.71 -6.46 47.35
N THR A 140 5.39 -7.62 46.75
CA THR A 140 4.94 -8.82 47.48
C THR A 140 5.98 -9.26 48.51
N TYR A 141 7.26 -9.31 48.13
CA TYR A 141 8.34 -9.69 49.05
C TYR A 141 8.48 -8.72 50.23
N ARG A 142 8.33 -7.40 50.02
CA ARG A 142 8.33 -6.43 51.11
C ARG A 142 7.14 -6.60 52.04
N GLU A 143 5.95 -6.83 51.49
CA GLU A 143 4.74 -7.11 52.28
C GLU A 143 4.93 -8.36 53.15
N GLU A 144 5.55 -9.42 52.61
CA GLU A 144 5.87 -10.64 53.37
C GLU A 144 6.83 -10.36 54.54
N ILE A 145 7.90 -9.58 54.32
CA ILE A 145 8.83 -9.18 55.39
C ILE A 145 8.12 -8.35 56.47
N GLU A 146 7.31 -7.36 56.08
CA GLU A 146 6.57 -6.52 57.03
C GLU A 146 5.62 -7.36 57.89
N ILE A 147 4.97 -8.35 57.29
CA ILE A 147 4.12 -9.32 58.00
C ILE A 147 4.97 -10.12 59.01
N GLU A 148 6.10 -10.70 58.59
CA GLU A 148 7.00 -11.47 59.46
C GLU A 148 7.55 -10.63 60.64
N ASP A 149 7.90 -9.37 60.41
CA ASP A 149 8.37 -8.44 61.44
C ASP A 149 7.26 -8.11 62.47
N VAL A 150 6.02 -7.94 62.02
CA VAL A 150 4.86 -7.74 62.92
C VAL A 150 4.61 -8.99 63.77
N PHE A 151 4.73 -10.19 63.19
CA PHE A 151 4.54 -11.44 63.94
C PHE A 151 5.68 -11.73 64.91
N SER A 152 6.93 -11.48 64.52
CA SER A 152 8.11 -11.73 65.37
C SER A 152 8.22 -10.73 66.54
N SER A 153 7.84 -9.47 66.34
CA SER A 153 7.80 -8.45 67.40
C SER A 153 6.68 -8.67 68.42
N ARG A 154 5.57 -9.30 68.04
CA ARG A 154 4.46 -9.66 68.93
C ARG A 154 4.76 -10.89 69.78
N SER A 155 5.49 -11.85 69.24
CA SER A 155 5.96 -13.06 69.93
C SER A 155 7.00 -12.78 71.03
N ARG A 156 7.80 -11.71 70.90
CA ARG A 156 8.81 -11.30 71.91
C ARG A 156 8.26 -10.49 73.09
N ARG A 157 6.97 -10.12 73.10
CA ARG A 157 6.33 -9.29 74.14
C ARG A 157 5.43 -10.08 75.10
N THR A 158 5.37 -11.40 74.95
CA THR A 158 4.77 -12.36 75.88
C THR A 158 5.86 -13.15 76.56
#